data_AF-A0A345DBK7-F1
#
_entry.id   AF-A0A345DBK7-F1
#
_cell.length_a   1.000
_cell.length_b   1.000
_cell.length_c   1.000
_cell.angle_alpha   90.00
_cell.angle_beta   90.00
_cell.angle_gamma   90.00
#
_symmetry.space_group_name_H-M   'P 1'
#
loop_
_entity.id
_entity.type
_entity.pdbx_description
1 polymer ?
#
loop_
_entity_poly.entity_id
_entity_poly.type
_entity_poly.pdbx_seq_one_letter_code
_entity_poly.pdbx_strand_id
1 'polypeptide(L)'
;MNAINITSQLPNLLEPWSPNVLAQFDGHDIMIGLGRKDYPWHTHTDFDDVFLVIQGHLTLEMRLAEGIKRVELNAGELFIVPRNVEHRPIAKGDVYFLLIEPTAS
;
A
#
# COMPACT_ATOMS: atom_id res chain seq x y z
N MET A 1 -7.04 14.91 21.00
CA MET A 1 -6.66 14.22 19.75
C MET A 1 -6.75 15.24 18.63
N ASN A 2 -5.76 15.29 17.74
CA ASN A 2 -5.73 16.22 16.62
C ASN A 2 -5.87 15.44 15.31
N ALA A 3 -6.40 16.09 14.27
CA ALA A 3 -6.42 15.50 12.94
C ALA A 3 -4.99 15.27 12.43
N ILE A 4 -4.75 14.13 11.78
CA ILE A 4 -3.50 13.84 11.09
C ILE A 4 -3.64 14.31 9.64
N ASN A 5 -2.77 15.22 9.22
CA ASN A 5 -2.67 15.61 7.81
C ASN A 5 -1.73 14.63 7.11
N ILE A 6 -2.26 13.79 6.23
CA ILE A 6 -1.50 12.77 5.48
C ILE A 6 -0.51 13.45 4.53
N THR A 7 -0.93 14.50 3.82
CA THR A 7 -0.08 15.22 2.85
C THR A 7 1.15 15.84 3.52
N SER A 8 1.04 16.30 4.77
CA SER A 8 2.19 16.84 5.50
C SER A 8 3.19 15.77 5.95
N GLN A 9 2.84 14.48 5.90
CA GLN A 9 3.75 13.38 6.25
C GLN A 9 4.66 12.98 5.08
N LEU A 10 4.25 13.24 3.84
CA LEU A 10 4.95 12.74 2.63
C LEU A 10 6.44 13.09 2.60
N PRO A 11 6.88 14.33 2.92
CA PRO A 11 8.30 14.69 2.85
C PRO A 11 9.20 13.93 3.84
N ASN A 12 8.60 13.33 4.88
CA ASN A 12 9.34 12.60 5.92
C ASN A 12 9.57 11.12 5.54
N LEU A 13 8.95 10.65 4.45
CA LEU A 13 9.13 9.28 3.96
C LEU A 13 10.37 9.24 3.05
N LEU A 14 11.47 8.74 3.60
CA LEU A 14 12.76 8.71 2.89
C LEU A 14 13.10 7.32 2.36
N GLU A 15 12.63 6.28 3.04
CA GLU A 15 12.93 4.88 2.71
C GLU A 15 11.76 4.23 1.97
N PRO A 16 11.96 3.80 0.71
CA PRO A 16 10.93 3.08 -0.03
C PRO A 16 10.58 1.75 0.64
N TRP A 17 9.30 1.40 0.61
CA TRP A 17 8.74 0.14 1.12
C TRP A 17 8.97 -0.08 2.62
N SER A 18 9.12 1.02 3.36
CA SER A 18 9.21 1.05 4.82
C SER A 18 8.03 1.90 5.35
N PRO A 19 6.84 1.31 5.52
CA PRO A 19 5.65 2.05 5.91
C PRO A 19 5.72 2.50 7.37
N ASN A 20 5.20 3.70 7.64
CA ASN A 20 5.13 4.28 8.98
C ASN A 20 3.70 4.26 9.51
N VAL A 21 3.49 3.77 10.73
CA VAL A 21 2.19 3.80 11.41
C VAL A 21 1.80 5.26 11.75
N LEU A 22 0.63 5.69 11.27
CA LEU A 22 0.05 7.00 11.58
C LEU A 22 -0.94 6.94 12.73
N ALA A 23 -1.75 5.89 12.78
CA ALA A 23 -2.78 5.69 13.78
C ALA A 23 -3.14 4.21 13.90
N GLN A 24 -3.78 3.85 15.01
CA GLN A 24 -4.31 2.51 15.25
C GLN A 24 -5.80 2.60 15.58
N PHE A 25 -6.59 1.65 15.09
CA PHE A 25 -8.02 1.52 15.39
C PHE A 25 -8.44 0.06 15.36
N ASP A 26 -9.18 -0.40 16.37
CA ASP A 26 -9.76 -1.75 16.42
C ASP A 26 -8.78 -2.90 16.03
N GLY A 27 -7.52 -2.80 16.46
CA GLY A 27 -6.48 -3.78 16.13
C GLY A 27 -5.95 -3.71 14.70
N HIS A 28 -6.07 -2.56 14.04
CA HIS A 28 -5.52 -2.26 12.72
C HIS A 28 -4.62 -1.03 12.77
N ASP A 29 -3.59 -1.03 11.94
CA ASP A 29 -2.70 0.09 11.70
C ASP A 29 -3.11 0.81 10.41
N ILE A 30 -3.26 2.13 10.49
CA ILE A 30 -3.27 3.01 9.31
C ILE A 30 -1.84 3.45 9.11
N MET A 31 -1.24 3.02 7.99
CA MET A 31 0.16 3.31 7.69
C MET A 31 0.28 4.14 6.42
N ILE A 32 1.39 4.85 6.29
CA ILE A 32 1.76 5.57 5.08
C ILE A 32 3.11 5.08 4.56
N GLY A 33 3.19 4.81 3.26
CA GLY A 33 4.38 4.30 2.60
C GLY A 33 4.82 5.15 1.42
N LEU A 34 6.13 5.11 1.14
CA LEU A 34 6.73 5.55 -0.11
C LEU A 34 7.07 4.30 -0.94
N GLY A 35 6.65 4.23 -2.18
CA GLY A 35 7.08 3.23 -3.16
C GLY A 35 8.05 3.81 -4.17
N ARG A 36 9.05 3.01 -4.56
CA ARG A 36 9.94 3.26 -5.71
C ARG A 36 10.27 1.94 -6.39
N LYS A 37 10.19 1.90 -7.73
CA LYS A 37 10.37 0.68 -8.53
C LYS A 37 9.40 -0.43 -8.08
N ASP A 38 9.78 -1.69 -8.19
CA ASP A 38 9.00 -2.82 -7.72
C ASP A 38 9.34 -3.21 -6.27
N TYR A 39 8.32 -3.67 -5.56
CA TYR A 39 8.50 -4.49 -4.36
C TYR A 39 8.48 -5.98 -4.74
N PRO A 40 9.14 -6.88 -3.99
CA PRO A 40 9.10 -8.30 -4.29
C PRO A 40 7.67 -8.88 -4.31
N TRP A 41 7.49 -9.97 -5.07
CA TRP A 41 6.28 -10.78 -4.98
C TRP A 41 6.13 -11.33 -3.56
N HIS A 42 4.93 -11.20 -2.99
CA HIS A 42 4.61 -11.65 -1.65
C HIS A 42 3.12 -12.01 -1.54
N THR A 43 2.72 -12.56 -0.40
CA THR A 43 1.35 -12.99 -0.12
C THR A 43 1.05 -12.81 1.36
N HIS A 44 -0.11 -12.26 1.68
CA HIS A 44 -0.65 -12.23 3.03
C HIS A 44 -1.68 -13.35 3.18
N THR A 45 -1.49 -14.24 4.15
CA THR A 45 -2.40 -15.38 4.40
C THR A 45 -3.60 -15.01 5.26
N ASP A 46 -3.41 -14.01 6.12
CA ASP A 46 -4.32 -13.72 7.23
C ASP A 46 -5.24 -12.53 6.98
N PHE A 47 -4.87 -11.63 6.06
CA PHE A 47 -5.59 -10.38 5.80
C PHE A 47 -5.56 -9.98 4.32
N ASP A 48 -6.59 -9.22 3.94
CA ASP A 48 -6.62 -8.52 2.66
C ASP A 48 -5.74 -7.27 2.77
N ASP A 49 -4.98 -6.95 1.73
CA ASP A 49 -4.08 -5.79 1.72
C ASP A 49 -4.74 -4.60 1.01
N VAL A 50 -4.77 -3.44 1.67
CA VAL A 50 -5.50 -2.26 1.23
C VAL A 50 -4.52 -1.20 0.76
N PHE A 51 -4.59 -0.81 -0.51
CA PHE A 51 -3.82 0.30 -1.06
C PHE A 51 -4.75 1.47 -1.38
N LEU A 52 -4.42 2.68 -0.87
CA LEU A 52 -5.00 3.94 -1.34
C LEU A 52 -3.86 4.85 -1.79
N VAL A 53 -3.80 5.17 -3.09
CA VAL A 53 -2.75 6.05 -3.62
C VAL A 53 -3.06 7.50 -3.26
N ILE A 54 -2.13 8.16 -2.58
CA ILE A 54 -2.21 9.58 -2.20
C ILE A 54 -1.58 10.47 -3.26
N GLN A 55 -0.44 10.05 -3.82
CA GLN A 55 0.28 10.76 -4.86
C GLN A 55 1.08 9.78 -5.72
N GLY A 56 1.14 10.04 -7.03
CA GLY A 56 1.85 9.20 -7.98
C GLY A 56 0.95 8.15 -8.63
N HIS A 57 1.57 7.07 -9.12
CA HIS A 57 0.90 6.01 -9.87
C HIS A 57 1.49 4.64 -9.51
N LEU A 58 0.64 3.75 -9.01
CA LEU A 58 0.98 2.41 -8.57
C LEU A 58 0.33 1.38 -9.49
N THR A 59 1.10 0.41 -9.95
CA THR A 59 0.56 -0.80 -10.58
C THR A 59 0.61 -1.95 -9.59
N LEU A 60 -0.51 -2.62 -9.34
CA LEU A 60 -0.55 -3.88 -8.62
C LEU A 60 -0.60 -5.03 -9.62
N GLU A 61 0.43 -5.88 -9.64
CA GLU A 61 0.39 -7.14 -10.36
C GLU A 61 -0.04 -8.26 -9.42
N MET A 62 -1.01 -9.08 -9.83
CA MET A 62 -1.52 -10.22 -9.07
C MET A 62 -1.44 -11.49 -9.92
N ARG A 63 -0.97 -12.59 -9.33
CA ARG A 63 -0.99 -13.92 -9.98
C ARG A 63 -2.32 -14.60 -9.67
N LEU A 64 -3.11 -14.77 -10.73
CA LEU A 64 -4.38 -15.47 -10.71
C LEU A 64 -4.29 -16.74 -11.58
N ALA A 65 -5.33 -17.58 -11.55
CA ALA A 65 -5.33 -18.85 -12.29
C ALA A 65 -5.16 -18.65 -13.80
N GLU A 66 -5.70 -17.55 -14.33
CA GLU A 66 -5.64 -17.14 -15.72
C GLU A 66 -4.34 -16.41 -16.12
N GLY A 67 -3.43 -16.16 -15.17
CA GLY A 67 -2.16 -15.47 -15.40
C GLY A 67 -1.99 -14.21 -14.53
N ILE A 68 -1.15 -13.28 -14.98
CA ILE A 68 -0.90 -12.03 -14.25
C ILE A 68 -1.95 -10.99 -14.62
N LYS A 69 -2.77 -10.59 -13.64
CA LYS A 69 -3.65 -9.43 -13.73
C LYS A 69 -2.92 -8.18 -13.27
N ARG A 70 -3.15 -7.06 -13.96
CA ARG A 70 -2.64 -5.74 -13.58
C ARG A 70 -3.79 -4.83 -13.21
N VAL A 71 -3.62 -4.08 -12.12
CA VAL A 71 -4.51 -3.00 -11.70
C VAL A 71 -3.68 -1.73 -11.58
N GLU A 72 -4.10 -0.69 -12.28
CA GLU A 72 -3.46 0.62 -12.24
C GLU A 72 -4.20 1.53 -11.27
N LEU A 73 -3.47 2.22 -10.39
CA LEU A 73 -4.01 3.14 -9.40
C LEU A 73 -3.32 4.50 -9.51
N ASN A 74 -4.14 5.52 -9.69
CA ASN A 74 -3.77 6.93 -9.64
C ASN A 74 -4.12 7.52 -8.27
N ALA A 75 -3.63 8.73 -8.01
CA ALA A 75 -3.96 9.46 -6.78
C ALA A 75 -5.49 9.56 -6.57
N GLY A 76 -5.94 9.19 -5.38
CA GLY A 76 -7.34 9.11 -4.98
C GLY A 76 -8.02 7.76 -5.24
N GLU A 77 -7.34 6.82 -5.90
CA GLU A 77 -7.88 5.49 -6.19
C GLU A 77 -7.41 4.47 -5.14
N LEU A 78 -8.34 3.57 -4.76
CA LEU A 78 -8.10 2.49 -3.81
C LEU A 78 -8.33 1.14 -4.47
N PHE A 79 -7.52 0.16 -4.06
CA PHE A 79 -7.74 -1.24 -4.37
C PHE A 79 -7.44 -2.13 -3.16
N ILE A 80 -8.11 -3.28 -3.12
CA ILE A 80 -7.92 -4.29 -2.09
C ILE A 80 -7.39 -5.55 -2.79
N VAL A 81 -6.20 -5.99 -2.41
CA VAL A 81 -5.68 -7.29 -2.82
C VAL A 81 -6.24 -8.35 -1.87
N PRO A 82 -7.02 -9.32 -2.36
CA PRO A 82 -7.56 -10.35 -1.48
C PRO A 82 -6.44 -11.18 -0.85
N ARG A 83 -6.64 -11.62 0.40
CA ARG A 83 -5.75 -12.56 1.07
C ARG A 83 -5.52 -13.82 0.23
N ASN A 84 -4.34 -14.40 0.39
CA ASN A 84 -3.85 -15.54 -0.38
C ASN A 84 -3.62 -15.27 -1.88
N VAL A 85 -3.69 -14.02 -2.34
CA VAL A 85 -3.29 -13.64 -3.69
C VAL A 85 -1.82 -13.19 -3.67
N GLU A 86 -0.97 -13.91 -4.42
CA GLU A 86 0.41 -13.49 -4.64
C GLU A 86 0.44 -12.23 -5.52
N HIS A 87 1.07 -11.18 -5.02
CA HIS A 87 1.06 -9.89 -5.69
C HIS A 87 2.38 -9.14 -5.52
N ARG A 88 2.57 -8.10 -6.34
CA ARG A 88 3.61 -7.09 -6.15
C ARG A 88 3.13 -5.70 -6.55
N PRO A 89 3.41 -4.66 -5.74
CA PRO A 89 3.28 -3.27 -6.17
C PRO A 89 4.49 -2.83 -7.00
N ILE A 90 4.22 -2.03 -8.03
CA ILE A 90 5.21 -1.42 -8.91
C ILE A 90 4.93 0.09 -8.97
N ALA A 91 5.83 0.87 -8.41
CA ALA A 91 5.77 2.32 -8.35
C ALA A 91 6.45 2.97 -9.56
N LYS A 92 5.71 3.84 -10.27
CA LYS A 92 6.28 4.66 -11.36
C LYS A 92 6.86 5.96 -10.80
N GLY A 93 8.13 5.91 -10.42
CA GLY A 93 8.78 7.01 -9.69
C GLY A 93 8.44 6.97 -8.21
N ASP A 94 8.30 8.14 -7.58
CA ASP A 94 7.87 8.24 -6.19
C ASP A 94 6.35 8.15 -6.11
N VAL A 95 5.88 7.15 -5.37
CA VAL A 95 4.45 6.92 -5.13
C VAL A 95 4.21 6.91 -3.63
N TYR A 96 3.22 7.65 -3.18
CA TYR A 96 2.83 7.69 -1.79
C TYR A 96 1.46 7.07 -1.64
N PHE A 97 1.31 6.14 -0.71
CA PHE A 97 0.09 5.40 -0.51
C PHE A 97 -0.18 5.17 0.98
N LEU A 98 -1.44 5.02 1.32
CA LEU A 98 -1.85 4.49 2.61
C LEU A 98 -2.05 2.97 2.52
N LEU A 99 -1.70 2.31 3.61
CA LEU A 99 -2.00 0.92 3.90
C LEU A 99 -2.91 0.82 5.11
N ILE A 100 -3.76 -0.20 5.13
CA ILE A 100 -4.55 -0.57 6.31
C ILE A 100 -4.36 -2.07 6.51
N GLU A 101 -3.71 -2.43 7.62
CA GLU A 101 -3.34 -3.80 7.95
C GLU A 101 -3.65 -4.10 9.42
N PRO A 102 -3.79 -5.37 9.84
CA PRO A 102 -3.86 -5.71 11.26
C PRO A 102 -2.62 -5.22 12.03
N THR A 103 -2.80 -4.75 13.26
CA THR A 103 -1.70 -4.35 14.13
C THR A 103 -0.85 -5.56 14.50
N ALA A 104 0.47 -5.45 14.33
CA ALA A 104 1.47 -6.47 14.66
C ALA A 104 1.43 -7.75 13.79
N SER A 105 1.21 -7.60 12.48
CA SER A 105 1.63 -8.58 11.46
C SER A 105 3.13 -8.58 11.19
#